data_AF-A0A1G0SXE9-F1
#
_entry.id   AF-A0A1G0SXE9-F1
#
_cell.length_a   1.000
_cell.length_b   1.000
_cell.length_c   1.000
_cell.angle_alpha   90.00
_cell.angle_beta   90.00
_cell.angle_gamma   90.00
#
_symmetry.space_group_name_H-M   'P 1'
#
loop_
_entity.id
_entity.type
_entity.pdbx_description
1 polymer ?
#
loop_
_entity_poly.entity_id
_entity_poly.type
_entity_poly.pdbx_seq_one_letter_code
_entity_poly.pdbx_strand_id
1 'polypeptide(L)'
;MLAEQRTKIISSYGEILKHRKSFALLELSLPYPKELIRQAIIEEILISNDLDILNALEIAFCELEWSVSQEDYELLKIYYETFNKEIVENPSYDDMNKIFNELKENTDVIEKASQLFSKIQQQSKERIKQLQNIRELRIENKS
;
A
#
# COMPACT_ATOMS: atom_id res chain seq x y z
N MET A 1 -11.53 -3.80 -20.67
CA MET A 1 -12.34 -4.75 -19.86
C MET A 1 -13.83 -4.45 -20.05
N LEU A 2 -14.74 -5.43 -19.88
CA LEU A 2 -16.18 -5.12 -19.83
C LEU A 2 -16.51 -4.29 -18.57
N ALA A 3 -17.48 -3.36 -18.67
CA ALA A 3 -17.80 -2.44 -17.57
C ALA A 3 -18.18 -3.16 -16.27
N GLU A 4 -19.05 -4.17 -16.35
CA GLU A 4 -19.48 -4.95 -15.19
C GLU A 4 -18.30 -5.66 -14.50
N GLN A 5 -17.40 -6.25 -15.29
CA GLN A 5 -16.20 -6.92 -14.76
C GLN A 5 -15.28 -5.93 -14.05
N ARG A 6 -15.09 -4.74 -14.63
CA ARG A 6 -14.28 -3.67 -14.05
C ARG A 6 -14.87 -3.19 -12.73
N THR A 7 -16.17 -2.90 -12.69
CA THR A 7 -16.89 -2.52 -11.46
C THR A 7 -16.77 -3.59 -10.39
N LYS A 8 -16.89 -4.88 -10.74
CA LYS A 8 -16.73 -5.98 -9.80
C LYS A 8 -15.32 -6.03 -9.20
N ILE A 9 -14.28 -5.87 -10.01
CA ILE A 9 -12.89 -5.86 -9.53
C ILE A 9 -12.63 -4.69 -8.58
N ILE A 10 -13.03 -3.48 -8.98
CA ILE A 10 -12.82 -2.26 -8.19
C ILE A 10 -13.59 -2.34 -6.87
N SER A 11 -14.87 -2.71 -6.91
CA SER A 11 -15.68 -2.85 -5.68
C SER A 11 -15.11 -3.90 -4.73
N SER A 12 -14.74 -5.08 -5.24
CA SER A 12 -14.16 -6.15 -4.41
C SER A 12 -12.86 -5.70 -3.74
N TYR A 13 -11.99 -4.98 -4.48
CA TYR A 13 -10.76 -4.44 -3.90
C TYR A 13 -11.05 -3.32 -2.90
N GLY A 14 -12.02 -2.46 -3.18
CA GLY A 14 -12.48 -1.41 -2.26
C GLY A 14 -12.94 -1.97 -0.91
N GLU A 15 -13.63 -3.12 -0.90
CA GLU A 15 -14.03 -3.78 0.35
C GLU A 15 -12.84 -4.29 1.17
N ILE A 16 -11.78 -4.79 0.52
CA ILE A 16 -10.54 -5.14 1.22
C ILE A 16 -9.91 -3.90 1.86
N LEU A 17 -9.86 -2.77 1.14
CA LEU A 17 -9.30 -1.53 1.68
C LEU A 17 -10.10 -0.97 2.87
N LYS A 18 -11.43 -1.06 2.84
CA LYS A 18 -12.31 -0.60 3.94
C LYS A 18 -12.13 -1.38 5.24
N HIS A 19 -11.74 -2.66 5.16
CA HIS A 19 -11.62 -3.55 6.32
C HIS A 19 -10.18 -3.81 6.75
N ARG A 20 -9.23 -3.13 6.12
CA ARG A 20 -7.81 -3.20 6.45
C ARG A 20 -7.54 -2.69 7.87
N LYS A 21 -6.81 -3.51 8.65
CA LYS A 21 -6.38 -3.19 10.03
C LYS A 21 -4.88 -2.91 10.17
N SER A 22 -4.09 -3.24 9.14
CA SER A 22 -2.63 -3.08 9.11
C SER A 22 -2.24 -2.16 7.97
N PHE A 23 -1.11 -1.45 8.07
CA PHE A 23 -0.58 -0.62 6.99
C PHE A 23 -0.04 -1.42 5.78
N ALA A 24 0.04 -2.74 5.85
CA ALA A 24 0.32 -3.59 4.70
C ALA A 24 -0.83 -4.58 4.49
N LEU A 25 -0.98 -5.06 3.26
CA LEU A 25 -1.90 -6.13 2.90
C LEU A 25 -1.09 -7.35 2.45
N LEU A 26 -1.60 -8.54 2.76
CA LEU A 26 -1.08 -9.76 2.15
C LEU A 26 -1.59 -9.81 0.70
N GLU A 27 -0.69 -10.02 -0.26
CA GLU A 27 -1.08 -10.12 -1.67
C GLU A 27 -2.08 -11.26 -1.91
N LEU A 28 -1.97 -12.36 -1.16
CA LEU A 28 -2.92 -13.48 -1.17
C LEU A 28 -4.32 -13.11 -0.66
N SER A 29 -4.48 -11.98 0.04
CA SER A 29 -5.78 -11.48 0.48
C SER A 29 -6.49 -10.62 -0.57
N LEU A 30 -5.81 -10.30 -1.69
CA LEU A 30 -6.44 -9.58 -2.78
C LEU A 30 -7.50 -10.45 -3.48
N PRO A 31 -8.64 -9.87 -3.87
CA PRO A 31 -9.71 -10.61 -4.54
C PRO A 31 -9.34 -10.99 -5.98
N TYR A 32 -8.32 -10.34 -6.53
CA TYR A 32 -7.83 -10.49 -7.90
C TYR A 32 -6.31 -10.24 -7.95
N PRO A 33 -5.59 -10.72 -8.97
CA PRO A 33 -4.18 -10.40 -9.17
C PRO A 33 -3.94 -8.89 -9.25
N LYS A 34 -2.82 -8.40 -8.69
CA LYS A 34 -2.46 -6.97 -8.66
C LYS A 34 -2.58 -6.31 -10.04
N GLU A 35 -2.03 -6.92 -11.08
CA GLU A 35 -2.08 -6.37 -12.44
C GLU A 35 -3.51 -6.18 -12.95
N LEU A 36 -4.42 -7.09 -12.60
CA LEU A 36 -5.82 -7.00 -13.03
C LEU A 36 -6.58 -5.89 -12.30
N ILE A 37 -6.32 -5.73 -10.99
CA ILE A 37 -6.85 -4.61 -10.20
C ILE A 37 -6.33 -3.29 -10.77
N ARG A 38 -5.02 -3.22 -11.04
CA ARG A 38 -4.35 -2.05 -11.59
C ARG A 38 -4.97 -1.65 -12.94
N GLN A 39 -5.14 -2.60 -13.85
CA GLN A 39 -5.77 -2.35 -15.14
C GLN A 39 -7.21 -1.85 -14.98
N ALA A 40 -8.00 -2.49 -14.11
CA ALA A 40 -9.38 -2.09 -13.87
C ALA A 40 -9.47 -0.62 -13.37
N ILE A 41 -8.59 -0.24 -12.44
CA ILE A 41 -8.52 1.13 -11.92
C ILE A 41 -8.13 2.13 -13.02
N ILE A 42 -7.11 1.84 -13.83
CA ILE A 42 -6.70 2.74 -14.94
C ILE A 42 -7.84 2.97 -15.91
N GLU A 43 -8.51 1.88 -16.34
CA GLU A 43 -9.63 1.97 -17.26
C GLU A 43 -10.77 2.82 -16.68
N GLU A 44 -11.06 2.69 -15.38
CA GLU A 44 -12.10 3.48 -14.71
C GLU A 44 -11.70 4.96 -14.56
N ILE A 45 -10.42 5.25 -14.27
CA ILE A 45 -9.91 6.63 -14.22
C ILE A 45 -10.09 7.33 -15.57
N LEU A 46 -9.80 6.65 -16.68
CA LEU A 46 -9.89 7.23 -18.02
C LEU A 46 -11.32 7.63 -18.41
N ILE A 47 -12.34 6.90 -17.92
CA ILE A 47 -13.74 7.13 -18.29
C ILE A 47 -14.53 7.94 -17.26
N SER A 48 -14.15 7.91 -15.98
CA SER A 48 -14.93 8.56 -14.92
C SER A 48 -14.89 10.08 -15.06
N ASN A 49 -16.02 10.73 -14.78
CA ASN A 49 -16.16 12.19 -14.74
C ASN A 49 -16.30 12.75 -13.33
N ASP A 50 -16.44 11.87 -12.34
CA ASP A 50 -16.63 12.23 -10.93
C ASP A 50 -15.27 12.37 -10.24
N LEU A 51 -14.99 13.56 -9.70
CA LEU A 51 -13.72 13.87 -9.05
C LEU A 51 -13.48 13.08 -7.76
N ASP A 52 -14.53 12.78 -7.00
CA ASP A 52 -14.41 12.03 -5.75
C ASP A 52 -14.08 10.57 -6.05
N ILE A 53 -14.72 10.00 -7.08
CA ILE A 53 -14.39 8.66 -7.58
C ILE A 53 -12.94 8.64 -8.09
N LEU A 54 -12.51 9.64 -8.85
CA LEU A 54 -11.13 9.71 -9.37
C LEU A 54 -10.10 9.77 -8.24
N ASN A 55 -10.29 10.64 -7.26
CA ASN A 55 -9.40 10.74 -6.11
C ASN A 55 -9.31 9.40 -5.35
N ALA A 56 -10.45 8.73 -5.13
CA ALA A 56 -10.48 7.43 -4.47
C ALA A 56 -9.73 6.34 -5.27
N LEU A 57 -9.93 6.31 -6.60
CA LEU A 57 -9.27 5.36 -7.49
C LEU A 57 -7.74 5.56 -7.52
N GLU A 58 -7.27 6.81 -7.55
CA GLU A 58 -5.85 7.13 -7.55
C GLU A 58 -5.15 6.77 -6.24
N ILE A 59 -5.82 6.98 -5.11
CA ILE A 59 -5.36 6.51 -3.81
C ILE A 59 -5.27 4.99 -3.83
N ALA A 60 -6.36 4.30 -4.23
CA ALA A 60 -6.42 2.85 -4.30
C ALA A 60 -5.33 2.25 -5.22
N PHE A 61 -5.00 2.95 -6.31
CA PHE A 61 -3.94 2.59 -7.25
C PHE A 61 -2.56 2.58 -6.58
N CYS A 62 -2.25 3.61 -5.78
CA CYS A 62 -0.99 3.68 -5.03
C CYS A 62 -0.96 2.67 -3.87
N GLU A 63 -2.07 2.51 -3.16
CA GLU A 63 -2.22 1.57 -2.04
C GLU A 63 -1.93 0.11 -2.43
N LEU A 64 -2.12 -0.22 -3.71
CA LEU A 64 -1.87 -1.57 -4.21
C LEU A 64 -0.39 -2.00 -4.04
N GLU A 65 0.55 -1.05 -4.01
CA GLU A 65 1.97 -1.37 -3.78
C GLU A 65 2.26 -1.82 -2.34
N TRP A 66 1.36 -1.57 -1.39
CA TRP A 66 1.41 -2.10 -0.03
C TRP A 66 0.83 -3.50 0.11
N SER A 67 0.37 -4.10 -0.99
CA SER A 67 0.06 -5.53 -1.06
C SER A 67 1.34 -6.29 -1.37
N VAL A 68 1.83 -7.03 -0.37
CA VAL A 68 3.16 -7.66 -0.35
C VAL A 68 3.07 -9.16 -0.12
N SER A 69 4.17 -9.87 -0.34
CA SER A 69 4.26 -11.30 -0.07
C SER A 69 4.09 -11.62 1.43
N GLN A 70 3.82 -12.89 1.78
CA GLN A 70 3.75 -13.30 3.19
C GLN A 70 5.05 -13.00 3.94
N GLU A 71 6.20 -13.28 3.31
CA GLU A 71 7.52 -13.03 3.90
C GLU A 71 7.73 -11.53 4.19
N ASP A 72 7.46 -10.70 3.19
CA ASP A 72 7.54 -9.23 3.32
C ASP A 72 6.58 -8.69 4.38
N TYR A 73 5.37 -9.25 4.46
CA TYR A 73 4.37 -8.85 5.46
C TYR A 73 4.85 -9.11 6.89
N GLU A 74 5.44 -10.27 7.17
CA GLU A 74 5.97 -10.58 8.49
C GLU A 74 7.14 -9.66 8.86
N LEU A 75 8.03 -9.34 7.91
CA LEU A 75 9.10 -8.36 8.12
C LEU A 75 8.54 -6.98 8.50
N LEU A 76 7.56 -6.50 7.74
CA LEU A 76 6.90 -5.22 7.98
C LEU A 76 6.14 -5.19 9.31
N LYS A 77 5.51 -6.30 9.68
CA LYS A 77 4.81 -6.46 10.95
C LYS A 77 5.77 -6.37 12.13
N ILE A 78 6.88 -7.13 12.11
CA ILE A 78 7.90 -7.09 13.17
C ILE A 78 8.48 -5.67 13.29
N TYR A 79 8.78 -5.03 12.15
CA TYR A 79 9.25 -3.65 12.14
C TYR A 79 8.25 -2.71 12.82
N TYR A 80 6.97 -2.77 12.43
CA TYR A 80 5.94 -1.92 13.02
C TYR A 80 5.74 -2.20 14.51
N GLU A 81 5.71 -3.45 14.93
CA GLU A 81 5.59 -3.85 16.34
C GLU A 81 6.81 -3.44 17.17
N THR A 82 7.99 -3.34 16.56
CA THR A 82 9.21 -2.88 17.25
C THR A 82 9.20 -1.37 17.46
N PHE A 83 8.71 -0.58 16.50
CA PHE A 83 8.75 0.88 16.55
C PHE A 83 7.45 1.55 17.05
N ASN A 84 6.31 0.86 17.03
CA ASN A 84 5.03 1.38 17.57
C ASN A 84 4.69 0.83 18.97
N LYS A 85 5.67 0.30 19.71
CA LYS A 85 5.47 0.11 21.15
C LYS A 85 5.23 1.48 21.78
N GLU A 86 4.31 1.55 22.74
CA GLU A 86 4.11 2.76 23.55
C GLU A 86 5.46 3.19 24.11
N ILE A 87 5.96 4.33 23.63
CA ILE A 87 7.16 4.93 24.21
C ILE A 87 6.73 5.40 25.60
N VAL A 88 7.27 4.76 26.63
CA VAL A 88 7.05 5.17 28.03
C VAL A 88 7.51 6.62 28.16
N GLU A 89 6.61 7.53 28.51
CA GLU A 89 6.98 8.91 28.85
C GLU A 89 7.86 8.86 30.11
N ASN A 90 9.17 9.13 29.94
CA ASN A 90 10.27 8.89 30.91
C ASN A 90 10.63 7.41 31.11
N PRO A 91 11.31 6.77 30.14
CA PRO A 91 11.75 5.39 30.27
C PRO A 91 12.81 5.26 31.36
N SER A 92 12.71 4.21 32.18
CA SER A 92 13.79 3.83 33.09
C SER A 92 15.00 3.30 32.31
N TYR A 93 16.15 3.15 32.97
CA TYR A 93 17.31 2.51 32.36
C TYR A 93 17.03 1.06 31.92
N ASP A 94 16.21 0.33 32.67
CA ASP A 94 15.80 -1.03 32.33
C ASP A 94 14.87 -1.07 31.12
N ASP A 95 13.96 -0.09 30.98
CA ASP A 95 13.12 0.06 29.80
C ASP A 95 13.97 0.33 28.55
N MET A 96 14.94 1.23 28.66
CA MET A 96 15.89 1.55 27.58
C MET A 96 16.74 0.34 27.18
N ASN A 97 17.24 -0.43 28.15
CA ASN A 97 18.01 -1.64 27.88
C ASN A 97 17.17 -2.72 27.22
N LYS A 98 15.90 -2.89 27.63
CA LYS A 98 14.98 -3.82 27.00
C LYS A 98 14.75 -3.45 25.53
N ILE A 99 14.44 -2.18 25.24
CA ILE A 99 14.26 -1.69 23.87
C ILE A 99 15.55 -1.90 23.06
N PHE A 100 16.71 -1.57 23.63
CA PHE A 100 17.99 -1.75 22.95
C PHE A 100 18.28 -3.21 22.61
N ASN A 101 18.02 -4.13 23.54
CA ASN A 101 18.20 -5.56 23.30
C ASN A 101 17.23 -6.08 22.24
N GLU A 102 15.97 -5.67 22.26
CA GLU A 102 14.99 -6.03 21.22
C GLU A 102 15.40 -5.52 19.84
N LEU A 103 15.89 -4.28 19.73
CA LEU A 103 16.44 -3.73 18.48
C LEU A 103 17.66 -4.52 18.01
N LYS A 104 18.54 -4.91 18.94
CA LYS A 104 19.73 -5.70 18.64
C LYS A 104 19.39 -7.11 18.15
N GLU A 105 18.41 -7.76 18.78
CA GLU A 105 17.93 -9.09 18.39
C GLU A 105 17.25 -9.07 17.01
N ASN A 106 16.60 -7.96 16.66
CA ASN A 106 15.88 -7.80 15.38
C ASN A 106 16.63 -6.96 14.34
N THR A 107 17.93 -6.67 14.52
CA THR A 107 18.67 -5.73 13.65
C THR A 107 18.57 -6.11 12.17
N ASP A 108 18.79 -7.39 11.83
CA ASP A 108 18.71 -7.88 10.45
C ASP A 108 17.28 -7.76 9.87
N VAL A 109 16.26 -8.00 10.68
CA VAL A 109 14.85 -7.88 10.28
C VAL A 109 14.49 -6.41 10.04
N ILE A 110 14.95 -5.52 10.92
CA ILE A 110 14.74 -4.07 10.81
C ILE A 110 15.40 -3.53 9.55
N GLU A 111 16.62 -3.96 9.24
CA GLU A 111 17.33 -3.56 8.03
C GLU A 111 16.58 -4.01 6.78
N LYS A 112 16.19 -5.29 6.70
CA LYS A 112 15.43 -5.84 5.57
C LYS A 112 14.09 -5.13 5.40
N ALA A 113 13.35 -4.91 6.48
CA ALA A 113 12.08 -4.19 6.45
C ALA A 113 12.28 -2.74 5.97
N SER A 114 13.35 -2.05 6.37
CA SER A 114 13.68 -0.69 5.93
C SER A 114 14.00 -0.63 4.42
N GLN A 115 14.73 -1.62 3.91
CA GLN A 115 14.99 -1.76 2.47
C GLN A 115 13.69 -2.02 1.69
N LEU A 116 12.81 -2.87 2.23
CA LEU A 116 11.50 -3.14 1.65
C LEU A 116 10.60 -1.89 1.64
N PHE A 117 10.55 -1.13 2.74
CA PHE A 117 9.87 0.17 2.78
C PHE A 117 10.37 1.11 1.67
N SER A 118 11.69 1.21 1.50
CA SER A 118 12.30 2.04 0.46
C SER A 118 11.89 1.58 -0.95
N LYS A 119 11.84 0.27 -1.18
CA LYS A 119 11.37 -0.33 -2.44
C LYS A 119 9.90 0.00 -2.71
N ILE A 120 9.01 -0.17 -1.73
CA ILE A 120 7.58 0.14 -1.86
C ILE A 120 7.37 1.65 -2.12
N GLN A 121 8.12 2.51 -1.43
CA GLN A 121 8.09 3.95 -1.67
C GLN A 121 8.52 4.32 -3.10
N GLN A 122 9.57 3.68 -3.60
CA GLN A 122 10.03 3.90 -4.98
C GLN A 122 8.97 3.46 -5.99
N GLN A 123 8.36 2.28 -5.80
CA GLN A 123 7.25 1.81 -6.62
C GLN A 123 6.06 2.78 -6.57
N SER A 124 5.70 3.27 -5.37
CA SER A 124 4.63 4.25 -5.20
C SER A 124 4.92 5.56 -5.95
N LYS A 125 6.17 6.06 -5.91
CA LYS A 125 6.58 7.24 -6.70
C LYS A 125 6.43 7.01 -8.20
N GLU A 126 6.77 5.83 -8.70
CA GLU A 126 6.56 5.46 -10.10
C GLU A 126 5.08 5.41 -10.46
N ARG A 127 4.22 4.91 -9.56
CA ARG A 127 2.76 4.92 -9.73
C ARG A 127 2.18 6.33 -9.76
N ILE A 128 2.65 7.24 -8.91
CA ILE A 128 2.26 8.65 -8.96
C ILE A 128 2.60 9.27 -10.33
N LYS A 129 3.80 8.99 -10.87
CA LYS A 129 4.18 9.46 -12.22
C LYS A 129 3.27 8.87 -13.30
N GLN A 130 2.92 7.60 -13.19
CA GLN A 130 1.97 6.98 -14.13
C GLN A 130 0.59 7.63 -14.07
N LEU A 131 0.09 7.96 -12.88
CA LEU A 131 -1.17 8.66 -12.72
C LEU A 131 -1.14 10.07 -13.34
N GLN A 132 -0.02 10.78 -13.25
CA GLN A 132 0.15 12.08 -13.93
C GLN A 132 -0.02 11.92 -15.45
N ASN A 133 0.65 10.94 -16.06
CA ASN A 133 0.52 10.68 -17.50
C ASN A 133 -0.91 10.28 -17.89
N ILE A 134 -1.59 9.46 -17.07
CA ILE A 134 -2.98 9.05 -17.31
C ILE A 134 -3.92 10.27 -17.27
N ARG A 135 -3.71 11.20 -16.33
CA ARG A 135 -4.49 12.43 -16.23
C ARG A 135 -4.33 13.31 -17.48
N GLU A 136 -3.11 13.44 -18.00
CA GLU A 136 -2.84 14.19 -19.24
C GLU A 136 -3.57 13.56 -20.44
N LEU A 137 -3.43 12.24 -20.64
CA LEU A 137 -4.14 11.51 -21.68
C LEU A 137 -5.66 11.67 -21.59
N ARG A 138 -6.21 11.70 -20.37
CA ARG A 138 -7.65 11.92 -20.15
C ARG A 138 -8.10 13.31 -20.57
N ILE A 139 -7.27 14.34 -20.37
CA ILE A 139 -7.57 15.71 -20.81
C ILE A 139 -7.54 15.80 -22.34
N GLU A 140 -6.53 15.19 -22.98
CA GLU A 140 -6.41 15.16 -24.43
C GLU A 140 -7.60 14.46 -25.10
N ASN A 141 -8.06 13.33 -24.57
CA ASN A 141 -9.21 12.60 -25.11
C ASN A 141 -10.57 13.29 -24.89
N LYS A 142 -10.61 14.35 -24.07
CA LYS A 142 -11.81 15.17 -23.83
C LYS A 142 -11.82 16.48 -24.61
N SER A 143 -10.71 16.82 -25.26
CA SER A 143 -10.53 18.02 -26.08
C SER A 143 -10.88 17.74 -27.54
#